data_AF-A0AA97A6S5-F1
#
_entry.id   AF-A0AA97A6S5-F1
#
_cell.length_a   1.000
_cell.length_b   1.000
_cell.length_c   1.000
_cell.angle_alpha   90.00
_cell.angle_beta   90.00
_cell.angle_gamma   90.00
#
_symmetry.space_group_name_H-M   'P 1'
#
loop_
_entity.id
_entity.type
_entity.pdbx_description
1 polymer ?
#
loop_
_entity_poly.entity_id
_entity_poly.type
_entity_poly.pdbx_seq_one_letter_code
_entity_poly.pdbx_strand_id
1 'polypeptide(L)'
;MAVTARPPYSRRPVVRVWAEAMRIHVTVADQLGDHRPMTTGPDILRLSIVRPPPDEGLVEVRPIVNGRVVPGGVGGSRYLGAGPRHLLGQDGLLHATATPHEVRLAWSGCGVEECCGALYVTVTRDGDHVVWAGWRDPSNEDVDLPELRFTAGQYDAEMLRAGEDRSWEWPAGAVARLLEAGLRRHEDWLVRWDCALEGVLASRKEPDRIHVVLLHPRDRADADLPWLQFGMTLPISSDPPSDQAEHLEGRLTAGDPRAAAEVWGGSHDAEQLGYPWPPVDPLSV
;
A
#
# COMPACT_ATOMS: atom_id res chain seq x y z
N MET A 1 10.42 23.32 47.04
CA MET A 1 11.07 22.32 46.17
C MET A 1 10.32 21.01 46.34
N ALA A 2 9.46 20.68 45.39
CA ALA A 2 8.87 19.35 45.26
C ALA A 2 8.55 19.14 43.78
N VAL A 3 9.17 18.11 43.23
CA VAL A 3 8.92 17.56 41.90
C VAL A 3 7.61 16.79 41.96
N THR A 4 6.69 17.06 41.05
CA THR A 4 5.61 16.12 40.73
C THR A 4 5.49 15.95 39.22
N ALA A 5 5.64 14.67 38.86
CA ALA A 5 5.74 14.07 37.55
C ALA A 5 4.63 14.46 36.57
N ARG A 6 5.01 14.59 35.30
CA ARG A 6 4.10 14.46 34.15
C ARG A 6 3.73 12.98 33.98
N PRO A 7 2.47 12.61 33.71
CA PRO A 7 2.13 11.24 33.35
C PRO A 7 2.52 10.94 31.89
N PRO A 8 2.92 9.70 31.55
CA PRO A 8 3.17 9.29 30.18
C PRO A 8 1.84 8.83 29.57
N TYR A 9 1.19 9.68 28.77
CA TYR A 9 0.14 9.22 27.88
C TYR A 9 0.69 9.13 26.46
N SER A 10 1.16 7.93 26.12
CA SER A 10 1.26 7.49 24.73
C SER A 10 -0.17 7.40 24.20
N ARG A 11 -0.55 8.27 23.26
CA ARG A 11 -1.76 8.13 22.46
C ARG A 11 -1.43 8.49 21.00
N ARG A 12 -1.95 7.63 20.13
CA ARG A 12 -1.50 7.31 18.77
C ARG A 12 -1.72 8.44 17.76
N PRO A 13 -0.95 8.48 16.64
CA PRO A 13 -1.26 9.33 15.50
C PRO A 13 -2.63 8.94 14.91
N VAL A 14 -3.53 9.91 14.77
CA VAL A 14 -4.81 9.74 14.08
C VAL A 14 -4.55 9.97 12.59
N VAL A 15 -4.46 8.89 11.82
CA VAL A 15 -4.48 8.97 10.36
C VAL A 15 -5.94 8.82 9.94
N ARG A 16 -6.61 9.92 9.56
CA ARG A 16 -8.04 9.88 9.19
C ARG A 16 -8.32 9.11 7.89
N VAL A 17 -7.32 8.89 7.04
CA VAL A 17 -7.54 8.35 5.69
C VAL A 17 -7.67 6.82 5.65
N TRP A 18 -7.14 6.10 6.65
CA TRP A 18 -7.16 4.63 6.63
C TRP A 18 -8.41 4.01 7.27
N ALA A 19 -9.13 4.75 8.12
CA ALA A 19 -10.15 4.17 8.99
C ALA A 19 -11.53 4.03 8.34
N GLU A 20 -11.90 4.90 7.39
CA GLU A 20 -13.29 4.98 6.93
C GLU A 20 -13.63 3.99 5.80
N ALA A 21 -12.63 3.40 5.14
CA ALA A 21 -12.85 2.41 4.08
C ALA A 21 -13.15 0.98 4.60
N MET A 22 -12.95 0.68 5.88
CA MET A 22 -12.84 -0.69 6.41
C MET A 22 -13.86 -1.01 7.52
N ARG A 23 -15.03 -1.53 7.13
CA ARG A 23 -15.87 -2.39 7.98
C ARG A 23 -16.39 -3.55 7.14
N ILE A 24 -15.89 -4.77 7.35
CA ILE A 24 -16.39 -6.00 6.71
C ILE A 24 -16.44 -7.13 7.76
N HIS A 25 -17.54 -7.87 7.80
CA HIS A 25 -17.74 -9.05 8.65
C HIS A 25 -17.35 -10.33 7.91
N VAL A 26 -16.74 -11.30 8.60
CA VAL A 26 -16.31 -12.60 8.03
C VAL A 26 -16.89 -13.76 8.85
N THR A 27 -17.37 -14.81 8.16
CA THR A 27 -17.80 -16.10 8.77
C THR A 27 -16.94 -17.25 8.24
N VAL A 28 -16.61 -18.21 9.11
CA VAL A 28 -15.56 -19.22 8.93
C VAL A 28 -16.11 -20.58 8.45
N ALA A 29 -15.38 -21.25 7.54
CA ALA A 29 -15.39 -22.71 7.41
C ALA A 29 -13.98 -23.18 6.99
N ASP A 30 -13.51 -24.25 7.62
CA ASP A 30 -12.13 -24.71 7.70
C ASP A 30 -11.92 -25.98 6.85
N GLN A 31 -10.80 -26.11 6.13
CA GLN A 31 -10.16 -27.41 5.75
C GLN A 31 -8.69 -27.21 5.29
N LEU A 32 -7.80 -28.02 5.87
CA LEU A 32 -6.35 -28.07 5.64
C LEU A 32 -5.94 -29.50 5.26
N GLY A 33 -5.01 -29.63 4.31
CA GLY A 33 -4.22 -30.85 4.12
C GLY A 33 -3.76 -31.06 2.68
N ASP A 34 -2.44 -30.98 2.43
CA ASP A 34 -1.62 -32.15 2.02
C ASP A 34 -0.18 -31.72 1.63
N HIS A 35 0.83 -32.25 2.34
CA HIS A 35 2.26 -32.03 2.07
C HIS A 35 2.82 -33.16 1.17
N ARG A 36 3.39 -32.78 0.01
CA ARG A 36 4.16 -33.65 -0.89
C ARG A 36 5.51 -33.01 -1.23
N PRO A 37 6.56 -33.79 -1.57
CA PRO A 37 7.97 -33.41 -1.45
C PRO A 37 8.45 -32.46 -2.57
N MET A 38 9.54 -31.77 -2.27
CA MET A 38 10.27 -30.78 -3.09
C MET A 38 10.45 -31.23 -4.55
N THR A 39 9.86 -30.47 -5.47
CA THR A 39 10.20 -30.52 -6.90
C THR A 39 11.63 -30.05 -7.12
N THR A 40 12.44 -30.83 -7.83
CA THR A 40 13.87 -30.56 -8.08
C THR A 40 14.13 -29.54 -9.20
N GLY A 41 13.07 -28.95 -9.74
CA GLY A 41 13.13 -27.89 -10.76
C GLY A 41 12.73 -26.53 -10.17
N PRO A 42 13.02 -25.42 -10.86
CA PRO A 42 12.62 -24.10 -10.42
C PRO A 42 11.09 -24.00 -10.32
N ASP A 43 10.63 -23.31 -9.28
CA ASP A 43 9.22 -23.02 -9.06
C ASP A 43 8.68 -22.09 -10.14
N ILE A 44 7.39 -22.22 -10.43
CA ILE A 44 6.68 -21.40 -11.42
C ILE A 44 5.74 -20.45 -10.70
N LEU A 45 5.90 -19.15 -10.94
CA LEU A 45 5.08 -18.09 -10.39
C LEU A 45 4.03 -17.64 -11.41
N ARG A 46 2.81 -17.46 -10.92
CA ARG A 46 1.73 -16.75 -11.59
C ARG A 46 1.09 -15.77 -10.62
N LEU A 47 1.00 -14.50 -10.99
CA LEU A 47 0.35 -13.44 -10.26
C LEU A 47 -1.04 -13.22 -10.86
N SER A 48 -2.06 -13.57 -10.07
CA SER A 48 -3.45 -13.32 -10.42
C SER A 48 -3.95 -12.05 -9.75
N ILE A 49 -4.54 -11.12 -10.49
CA ILE A 49 -5.14 -9.92 -9.91
C ILE A 49 -6.62 -10.18 -9.69
N VAL A 50 -7.02 -10.26 -8.42
CA VAL A 50 -8.40 -10.55 -8.03
C VAL A 50 -9.12 -9.25 -7.75
N ARG A 51 -10.24 -9.04 -8.45
CA ARG A 51 -11.14 -7.90 -8.25
C ARG A 51 -12.44 -8.42 -7.64
N PRO A 52 -12.59 -8.46 -6.31
CA PRO A 52 -13.87 -8.78 -5.69
C PRO A 52 -14.90 -7.69 -6.02
N PRO A 53 -16.21 -7.90 -5.80
CA PRO A 53 -17.19 -6.81 -5.84
C PRO A 53 -16.78 -5.60 -4.96
N PRO A 54 -17.19 -4.36 -5.29
CA PRO A 54 -16.73 -3.14 -4.60
C PRO A 54 -17.01 -3.12 -3.08
N ASP A 55 -18.07 -3.81 -2.66
CA ASP A 55 -18.54 -3.96 -1.29
C ASP A 55 -17.92 -5.15 -0.55
N GLU A 56 -17.33 -6.10 -1.29
CA GLU A 56 -16.81 -7.36 -0.73
C GLU A 56 -15.30 -7.36 -0.48
N GLY A 57 -14.55 -6.38 -1.00
CA GLY A 57 -13.12 -6.29 -0.70
C GLY A 57 -12.30 -5.33 -1.56
N LEU A 58 -10.99 -5.39 -1.40
CA LEU A 58 -10.02 -4.62 -2.18
C LEU A 58 -9.50 -5.43 -3.37
N VAL A 59 -8.96 -4.76 -4.38
CA VAL A 59 -8.23 -5.44 -5.45
C VAL A 59 -6.92 -5.96 -4.87
N GLU A 60 -6.64 -7.24 -5.05
CA GLU A 60 -5.47 -7.93 -4.48
C GLU A 60 -4.66 -8.64 -5.56
N VAL A 61 -3.34 -8.72 -5.36
CA VAL A 61 -2.47 -9.65 -6.10
C VAL A 61 -2.39 -10.96 -5.34
N ARG A 62 -2.62 -12.05 -6.05
CA ARG A 62 -2.57 -13.41 -5.52
C ARG A 62 -1.43 -14.18 -6.19
N PRO A 63 -0.31 -14.41 -5.47
CA PRO A 63 0.73 -15.29 -5.94
C PRO A 63 0.24 -16.75 -5.98
N ILE A 64 0.43 -17.39 -7.11
CA ILE A 64 0.17 -18.81 -7.35
C ILE A 64 1.50 -19.44 -7.73
N VAL A 65 2.02 -20.31 -6.88
CA VAL A 65 3.29 -20.98 -7.08
C VAL A 65 3.06 -22.47 -7.31
N ASN A 66 3.57 -22.98 -8.43
CA ASN A 66 3.34 -24.36 -8.87
C ASN A 66 1.85 -24.76 -8.88
N GLY A 67 0.99 -23.82 -9.27
CA GLY A 67 -0.47 -24.01 -9.29
C GLY A 67 -1.17 -23.92 -7.93
N ARG A 68 -0.44 -23.64 -6.84
CA ARG A 68 -0.99 -23.47 -5.49
C ARG A 68 -0.98 -22.01 -5.09
N VAL A 69 -2.09 -21.53 -4.56
CA VAL A 69 -2.18 -20.18 -4.00
C VAL A 69 -1.25 -20.10 -2.79
N VAL A 70 -0.33 -19.14 -2.78
CA VAL A 70 0.41 -18.79 -1.57
C VAL A 70 -0.60 -18.28 -0.54
N PRO A 71 -0.57 -18.76 0.72
CA PRO A 71 -1.53 -18.33 1.73
C PRO A 71 -1.67 -16.81 1.80
N GLY A 72 -2.89 -16.29 1.91
CA GLY A 72 -3.16 -14.85 1.91
C GLY A 72 -3.93 -14.29 0.70
N GLY A 73 -4.40 -15.14 -0.22
CA GLY A 73 -5.36 -14.77 -1.27
C GLY A 73 -6.69 -15.51 -1.10
N VAL A 74 -7.81 -14.78 -1.09
CA VAL A 74 -9.15 -15.26 -0.63
C VAL A 74 -9.58 -16.63 -1.15
N GLY A 75 -9.79 -17.50 -0.17
CA GLY A 75 -10.39 -18.84 -0.21
C GLY A 75 -10.23 -19.56 1.14
N GLY A 76 -10.29 -18.82 2.26
CA GLY A 76 -10.14 -19.37 3.62
C GLY A 76 -9.02 -18.79 4.50
N SER A 77 -8.28 -17.75 4.09
CA SER A 77 -7.23 -17.15 4.93
C SER A 77 -7.65 -15.82 5.57
N ARG A 78 -7.23 -15.62 6.82
CA ARG A 78 -7.31 -14.38 7.64
C ARG A 78 -6.72 -13.09 7.03
N TYR A 79 -6.14 -13.14 5.85
CA TYR A 79 -5.43 -12.02 5.21
C TYR A 79 -6.08 -11.59 3.90
N LEU A 80 -6.00 -10.29 3.63
CA LEU A 80 -6.27 -9.65 2.35
C LEU A 80 -4.94 -9.49 1.60
N GLY A 81 -4.88 -9.88 0.33
CA GLY A 81 -3.67 -9.70 -0.47
C GLY A 81 -3.37 -8.21 -0.72
N ALA A 82 -2.10 -7.86 -0.83
CA ALA A 82 -1.69 -6.50 -1.14
C ALA A 82 -2.09 -6.13 -2.59
N GLY A 83 -2.42 -4.84 -2.78
CA GLY A 83 -2.91 -4.37 -4.07
C GLY A 83 -1.84 -4.31 -5.16
N PRO A 84 -2.25 -4.35 -6.45
CA PRO A 84 -1.33 -4.36 -7.59
C PRO A 84 -0.41 -3.14 -7.65
N ARG A 85 -0.83 -1.97 -7.14
CA ARG A 85 0.03 -0.78 -7.08
C ARG A 85 1.24 -0.96 -6.16
N HIS A 86 1.04 -1.60 -5.02
CA HIS A 86 2.08 -1.77 -4.01
C HIS A 86 3.08 -2.85 -4.41
N LEU A 87 2.60 -3.93 -5.04
CA LEU A 87 3.45 -5.07 -5.39
C LEU A 87 4.05 -4.97 -6.80
N LEU A 88 3.30 -4.45 -7.77
CA LEU A 88 3.64 -4.48 -9.21
C LEU A 88 3.92 -3.10 -9.82
N GLY A 89 3.80 -2.03 -9.02
CA GLY A 89 4.12 -0.68 -9.47
C GLY A 89 5.58 -0.51 -9.90
N GLN A 90 5.94 0.68 -10.37
CA GLN A 90 7.31 1.00 -10.76
C GLN A 90 8.31 0.77 -9.60
N ASP A 91 7.93 1.18 -8.40
CA ASP A 91 8.67 0.94 -7.15
C ASP A 91 8.08 -0.26 -6.37
N GLY A 92 7.42 -1.17 -7.07
CA GLY A 92 6.72 -2.31 -6.48
C GLY A 92 7.69 -3.27 -5.78
N LEU A 93 7.32 -3.70 -4.58
CA LEU A 93 8.21 -4.50 -3.73
C LEU A 93 8.47 -5.93 -4.25
N LEU A 94 7.76 -6.41 -5.27
CA LEU A 94 8.07 -7.71 -5.88
C LEU A 94 9.19 -7.64 -6.93
N HIS A 95 9.69 -6.46 -7.31
CA HIS A 95 10.84 -6.37 -8.20
C HIS A 95 12.11 -6.87 -7.49
N ALA A 96 12.59 -8.04 -7.91
CA ALA A 96 13.72 -8.67 -7.26
C ALA A 96 15.03 -7.93 -7.56
N THR A 97 15.75 -7.56 -6.50
CA THR A 97 17.09 -6.95 -6.58
C THR A 97 18.12 -7.83 -5.89
N ALA A 98 19.41 -7.59 -6.14
CA ALA A 98 20.49 -8.33 -5.47
C ALA A 98 20.51 -8.09 -3.95
N THR A 99 19.90 -7.00 -3.47
CA THR A 99 19.77 -6.71 -2.04
C THR A 99 18.47 -7.34 -1.52
N PRO A 100 18.55 -8.26 -0.54
CA PRO A 100 17.36 -8.81 0.10
C PRO A 100 16.48 -7.72 0.69
N HIS A 101 15.18 -7.79 0.44
CA HIS A 101 14.21 -6.87 1.02
C HIS A 101 12.90 -7.61 1.33
N GLU A 102 12.24 -7.15 2.39
CA GLU A 102 11.00 -7.73 2.87
C GLU A 102 9.80 -7.17 2.10
N VAL A 103 8.85 -8.03 1.77
CA VAL A 103 7.65 -7.71 1.00
C VAL A 103 6.42 -8.19 1.76
N ARG A 104 5.50 -7.27 2.04
CA ARG A 104 4.19 -7.61 2.62
C ARG A 104 3.25 -8.10 1.54
N LEU A 105 3.05 -9.40 1.44
CA LEU A 105 2.16 -10.02 0.45
C LEU A 105 0.69 -9.92 0.84
N ALA A 106 0.39 -9.99 2.13
CA ALA A 106 -0.97 -9.94 2.62
C ALA A 106 -1.02 -9.36 4.04
N TRP A 107 -2.18 -8.83 4.43
CA TRP A 107 -2.40 -8.29 5.77
C TRP A 107 -3.85 -8.52 6.21
N SER A 108 -4.05 -8.68 7.50
CA SER A 108 -5.38 -8.68 8.09
C SER A 108 -5.82 -7.22 8.31
N GLY A 109 -6.98 -6.85 7.77
CA GLY A 109 -7.39 -5.45 7.63
C GLY A 109 -7.68 -4.67 8.93
N CYS A 110 -7.21 -5.10 10.10
CA CYS A 110 -7.46 -4.42 11.38
C CYS A 110 -6.43 -3.30 11.71
N GLY A 111 -5.44 -3.07 10.84
CA GLY A 111 -4.47 -1.97 11.01
C GLY A 111 -3.35 -2.24 12.00
N VAL A 112 -3.41 -3.33 12.78
CA VAL A 112 -2.42 -3.73 13.77
C VAL A 112 -1.94 -5.14 13.43
N GLU A 113 -0.75 -5.23 12.86
CA GLU A 113 -0.22 -6.48 12.31
C GLU A 113 0.09 -7.51 13.40
N GLU A 114 0.48 -7.05 14.59
CA GLU A 114 0.74 -7.90 15.76
C GLU A 114 -0.55 -8.52 16.32
N CYS A 115 -1.70 -7.87 16.09
CA CYS A 115 -2.98 -8.34 16.60
C CYS A 115 -3.65 -9.33 15.65
N CYS A 116 -3.67 -9.02 14.35
CA CYS A 116 -4.49 -9.75 13.39
C CYS A 116 -3.65 -10.46 12.30
N GLY A 117 -2.36 -10.12 12.18
CA GLY A 117 -1.38 -10.76 11.31
C GLY A 117 -1.14 -10.08 9.97
N ALA A 118 0.04 -10.34 9.42
CA ALA A 118 0.41 -10.01 8.05
C ALA A 118 1.39 -11.05 7.54
N LEU A 119 1.36 -11.36 6.24
CA LEU A 119 2.31 -12.29 5.64
C LEU A 119 3.40 -11.52 4.91
N TYR A 120 4.61 -11.70 5.37
CA TYR A 120 5.82 -11.16 4.78
C TYR A 120 6.68 -12.25 4.16
N VAL A 121 7.43 -11.89 3.13
CA VAL A 121 8.46 -12.72 2.50
C VAL A 121 9.68 -11.87 2.17
N THR A 122 10.88 -12.42 2.25
CA THR A 122 12.09 -11.78 1.75
C THR A 122 12.31 -12.16 0.29
N VAL A 123 12.41 -11.16 -0.58
CA VAL A 123 12.67 -11.34 -2.01
C VAL A 123 14.11 -10.93 -2.32
N THR A 124 14.83 -11.82 -2.99
CA THR A 124 16.22 -11.58 -3.40
C THR A 124 16.48 -12.14 -4.79
N ARG A 125 17.22 -11.40 -5.63
CA ARG A 125 17.78 -11.90 -6.87
C ARG A 125 19.16 -12.51 -6.60
N ASP A 126 19.28 -13.81 -6.84
CA ASP A 126 20.48 -14.61 -6.69
C ASP A 126 20.92 -15.14 -8.06
N GLY A 127 21.73 -14.33 -8.77
CA GLY A 127 22.16 -14.62 -10.14
C GLY A 127 20.98 -14.79 -11.10
N ASP A 128 20.86 -16.00 -11.66
CA ASP A 128 19.79 -16.38 -12.59
C ASP A 128 18.51 -16.86 -11.88
N HIS A 129 18.43 -16.70 -10.55
CA HIS A 129 17.26 -17.07 -9.77
C HIS A 129 16.71 -15.90 -8.97
N VAL A 130 15.41 -15.96 -8.70
CA VAL A 130 14.76 -15.14 -7.69
C VAL A 130 14.33 -16.07 -6.57
N VAL A 131 14.68 -15.71 -5.34
CA VAL A 131 14.44 -16.50 -4.14
C VAL A 131 13.44 -15.77 -3.26
N TRP A 132 12.40 -16.48 -2.85
CA TRP A 132 11.44 -16.06 -1.83
C TRP A 132 11.66 -16.93 -0.61
N ALA A 133 12.13 -16.33 0.48
CA ALA A 133 12.48 -17.03 1.72
C ALA A 133 12.18 -16.18 2.95
N GLY A 134 12.45 -16.70 4.14
CA GLY A 134 12.33 -15.93 5.39
C GLY A 134 10.90 -15.44 5.63
N TRP A 135 9.92 -16.30 5.38
CA TRP A 135 8.52 -16.01 5.60
C TRP A 135 8.26 -15.64 7.06
N ARG A 136 7.42 -14.64 7.28
CA ARG A 136 7.12 -14.14 8.63
C ARG A 136 5.67 -13.70 8.74
N ASP A 137 5.05 -14.05 9.87
CA ASP A 137 3.82 -13.40 10.33
C ASP A 137 4.01 -12.89 11.77
N PRO A 138 3.93 -11.57 12.00
CA PRO A 138 4.06 -10.98 13.34
C PRO A 138 3.10 -11.56 14.39
N SER A 139 1.96 -12.10 13.96
CA SER A 139 0.94 -12.66 14.85
C SER A 139 0.96 -14.20 14.93
N ASN A 140 1.82 -14.85 14.12
CA ASN A 140 1.95 -16.30 14.08
C ASN A 140 3.41 -16.66 13.80
N GLU A 141 4.14 -16.94 14.88
CA GLU A 141 5.56 -17.33 14.83
C GLU A 141 5.77 -18.71 14.15
N ASP A 142 4.71 -19.52 14.01
CA ASP A 142 4.75 -20.85 13.40
C ASP A 142 4.52 -20.84 11.87
N VAL A 143 4.64 -19.69 11.21
CA VAL A 143 4.62 -19.65 9.73
C VAL A 143 5.85 -20.37 9.17
N ASP A 144 5.62 -21.62 8.74
CA ASP A 144 6.63 -22.46 8.11
C ASP A 144 6.25 -22.69 6.64
N LEU A 145 6.69 -21.77 5.79
CA LEU A 145 6.57 -21.86 4.33
C LEU A 145 7.94 -22.15 3.72
N PRO A 146 8.01 -23.01 2.69
CA PRO A 146 9.29 -23.38 2.09
C PRO A 146 9.91 -22.18 1.37
N GLU A 147 11.23 -22.21 1.25
CA GLU A 147 11.93 -21.38 0.27
C GLU A 147 11.44 -21.74 -1.14
N LEU A 148 11.13 -20.72 -1.94
CA LEU A 148 10.75 -20.86 -3.33
C LEU A 148 11.82 -20.25 -4.21
N ARG A 149 12.20 -20.95 -5.29
CA ARG A 149 13.26 -20.54 -6.22
C ARG A 149 12.74 -20.53 -7.64
N PHE A 150 12.61 -19.34 -8.22
CA PHE A 150 12.17 -19.12 -9.58
C PHE A 150 13.38 -18.88 -10.48
N THR A 151 13.29 -19.23 -11.77
CA THR A 151 14.26 -18.67 -12.74
C THR A 151 13.98 -17.18 -12.93
N ALA A 152 15.03 -16.36 -12.99
CA ALA A 152 14.89 -14.92 -13.07
C ALA A 152 14.15 -14.49 -14.35
N GLY A 153 14.42 -15.15 -15.49
CA GLY A 153 13.72 -14.86 -16.75
C GLY A 153 12.21 -15.10 -16.68
N GLN A 154 11.77 -16.20 -16.06
CA GLN A 154 10.34 -16.48 -15.89
C GLN A 154 9.69 -15.56 -14.84
N TYR A 155 10.41 -15.21 -13.78
CA TYR A 155 9.95 -14.26 -12.78
C TYR A 155 9.74 -12.86 -13.39
N ASP A 156 10.74 -12.35 -14.10
CA ASP A 156 10.72 -11.03 -14.73
C ASP A 156 9.61 -10.94 -15.80
N ALA A 157 9.43 -12.01 -16.60
CA ALA A 157 8.36 -12.09 -17.58
C ALA A 157 6.96 -12.07 -16.94
N GLU A 158 6.79 -12.76 -15.80
CA GLU A 158 5.52 -12.75 -15.07
C GLU A 158 5.26 -11.41 -14.40
N MET A 159 6.28 -10.78 -13.82
CA MET A 159 6.21 -9.42 -13.26
C MET A 159 5.80 -8.40 -14.32
N LEU A 160 6.39 -8.47 -15.52
CA LEU A 160 5.99 -7.62 -16.64
C LEU A 160 4.55 -7.88 -17.05
N ARG A 161 4.18 -9.14 -17.30
CA ARG A 161 2.82 -9.51 -17.74
C ARG A 161 1.75 -9.09 -16.74
N ALA A 162 1.95 -9.37 -15.45
CA ALA A 162 1.02 -8.97 -14.40
C ALA A 162 1.03 -7.45 -14.19
N GLY A 163 2.21 -6.84 -14.31
CA GLY A 163 2.42 -5.40 -14.26
C GLY A 163 1.75 -4.67 -15.41
N GLU A 164 1.54 -5.28 -16.58
CA GLU A 164 0.84 -4.71 -17.74
C GLU A 164 -0.67 -4.99 -17.73
N ASP A 165 -1.15 -5.93 -16.92
CA ASP A 165 -2.58 -6.19 -16.79
C ASP A 165 -3.28 -4.98 -16.15
N ARG A 166 -4.22 -4.41 -16.90
CA ARG A 166 -5.08 -3.29 -16.50
C ARG A 166 -6.57 -3.64 -16.52
N SER A 167 -6.92 -4.90 -16.78
CA SER A 167 -8.33 -5.34 -16.87
C SER A 167 -9.11 -5.18 -15.55
N TRP A 168 -8.39 -5.11 -14.42
CA TRP A 168 -8.93 -4.89 -13.09
C TRP A 168 -9.17 -3.41 -12.76
N GLU A 169 -8.57 -2.49 -13.51
CA GLU A 169 -8.60 -1.06 -13.22
C GLU A 169 -9.93 -0.43 -13.64
N TRP A 170 -10.43 0.52 -12.85
CA TRP A 170 -11.60 1.35 -13.17
C TRP A 170 -11.14 2.77 -13.46
N PRO A 171 -11.98 3.66 -14.05
CA PRO A 171 -11.54 4.97 -14.54
C PRO A 171 -10.78 5.82 -13.50
N ALA A 172 -11.33 6.00 -12.30
CA ALA A 172 -10.65 6.73 -11.23
C ALA A 172 -9.33 6.07 -10.79
N GLY A 173 -9.26 4.73 -10.81
CA GLY A 173 -8.01 4.00 -10.66
C GLY A 173 -6.99 4.44 -11.73
N ALA A 174 -7.36 4.36 -13.01
CA ALA A 174 -6.45 4.72 -14.09
C ALA A 174 -5.94 6.17 -13.96
N VAL A 175 -6.83 7.13 -13.65
CA VAL A 175 -6.43 8.53 -13.41
C VAL A 175 -5.47 8.62 -12.23
N ALA A 176 -5.78 8.01 -11.08
CA ALA A 176 -4.91 8.05 -9.91
C ALA A 176 -3.51 7.51 -10.22
N ARG A 177 -3.39 6.41 -10.97
CA ARG A 177 -2.09 5.81 -11.32
C ARG A 177 -1.28 6.74 -12.23
N LEU A 178 -1.92 7.27 -13.27
CA LEU A 178 -1.27 8.15 -14.23
C LEU A 178 -0.86 9.47 -13.57
N LEU A 179 -1.73 10.05 -12.75
CA LEU A 179 -1.43 11.26 -11.99
C LEU A 179 -0.28 11.04 -11.00
N GLU A 180 -0.28 9.92 -10.25
CA GLU A 180 0.83 9.62 -9.34
C GLU A 180 2.17 9.51 -10.09
N ALA A 181 2.19 8.79 -11.22
CA ALA A 181 3.39 8.67 -12.05
C ALA A 181 3.82 10.04 -12.61
N GLY A 182 2.88 10.89 -13.01
CA GLY A 182 3.14 12.27 -13.44
C GLY A 182 3.79 13.09 -12.33
N LEU A 183 3.14 13.18 -11.17
CA LEU A 183 3.62 13.94 -10.01
C LEU A 183 4.99 13.46 -9.50
N ARG A 184 5.28 12.15 -9.52
CA ARG A 184 6.60 11.61 -9.14
C ARG A 184 7.73 12.10 -10.06
N ARG A 185 7.45 12.44 -11.32
CA ARG A 185 8.45 13.04 -12.24
C ARG A 185 8.74 14.51 -11.92
N HIS A 186 7.87 15.17 -11.17
CA HIS A 186 8.01 16.57 -10.78
C HIS A 186 8.72 16.73 -9.43
N GLU A 187 9.92 16.15 -9.30
CA GLU A 187 10.70 16.23 -8.07
C GLU A 187 11.02 17.68 -7.67
N ASP A 188 11.37 18.54 -8.63
CA ASP A 188 11.66 19.96 -8.37
C ASP A 188 10.48 20.71 -7.73
N TRP A 189 9.25 20.34 -8.10
CA TRP A 189 8.03 20.93 -7.53
C TRP A 189 7.83 20.46 -6.09
N LEU A 190 7.98 19.15 -5.83
CA LEU A 190 7.92 18.58 -4.49
C LEU A 190 9.00 19.17 -3.57
N VAL A 191 10.23 19.32 -4.06
CA VAL A 191 11.34 19.93 -3.32
C VAL A 191 11.08 21.41 -3.05
N ARG A 192 10.60 22.17 -4.05
CA ARG A 192 10.29 23.61 -3.90
C ARG A 192 9.32 23.88 -2.76
N TRP A 193 8.34 23.00 -2.58
CA TRP A 193 7.30 23.16 -1.55
C TRP A 193 7.55 22.32 -0.30
N ASP A 194 8.73 21.70 -0.18
CA ASP A 194 9.11 20.82 0.92
C ASP A 194 8.04 19.75 1.21
N CYS A 195 7.53 19.12 0.15
CA CYS A 195 6.51 18.08 0.21
C CYS A 195 7.05 16.74 -0.33
N ALA A 196 6.58 15.63 0.24
CA ALA A 196 6.71 14.30 -0.35
C ALA A 196 5.34 13.82 -0.86
N LEU A 197 5.29 13.15 -2.00
CA LEU A 197 4.07 12.47 -2.45
C LEU A 197 3.96 11.13 -1.73
N GLU A 198 2.93 10.98 -0.90
CA GLU A 198 2.62 9.71 -0.25
C GLU A 198 1.88 8.76 -1.20
N GLY A 199 0.95 9.31 -1.99
CA GLY A 199 0.32 8.56 -3.08
C GLY A 199 -0.92 9.24 -3.65
N VAL A 200 -1.50 8.60 -4.67
CA VAL A 200 -2.81 8.97 -5.21
C VAL A 200 -3.75 7.77 -5.12
N LEU A 201 -4.80 7.92 -4.33
CA LEU A 201 -5.71 6.85 -3.94
C LEU A 201 -7.03 6.99 -4.70
N ALA A 202 -7.57 5.84 -5.13
CA ALA A 202 -8.90 5.74 -5.71
C ALA A 202 -9.68 4.67 -4.95
N SER A 203 -10.90 4.98 -4.54
CA SER A 203 -11.81 4.03 -3.92
C SER A 203 -12.81 3.52 -4.95
N ARG A 204 -13.17 2.23 -4.86
CA ARG A 204 -14.27 1.68 -5.67
C ARG A 204 -15.64 2.02 -5.09
N LYS A 205 -15.68 2.46 -3.82
CA LYS A 205 -16.90 2.96 -3.16
C LYS A 205 -17.21 4.41 -3.55
N GLU A 206 -16.19 5.14 -3.98
CA GLU A 206 -16.28 6.54 -4.46
C GLU A 206 -15.66 6.65 -5.86
N PRO A 207 -16.31 6.04 -6.88
CA PRO A 207 -15.72 5.89 -8.21
C PRO A 207 -15.56 7.22 -8.97
N ASP A 208 -16.18 8.29 -8.49
CA ASP A 208 -16.16 9.65 -9.04
C ASP A 208 -15.08 10.53 -8.43
N ARG A 209 -14.20 9.99 -7.56
CA ARG A 209 -13.20 10.77 -6.83
C ARG A 209 -11.85 10.05 -6.74
N ILE A 210 -10.80 10.85 -6.64
CA ILE A 210 -9.47 10.41 -6.20
C ILE A 210 -8.96 11.33 -5.09
N HIS A 211 -8.01 10.83 -4.32
CA HIS A 211 -7.37 11.54 -3.22
C HIS A 211 -5.87 11.63 -3.50
N VAL A 212 -5.32 12.83 -3.54
CA VAL A 212 -3.86 13.06 -3.59
C VAL A 212 -3.40 13.34 -2.17
N VAL A 213 -2.40 12.60 -1.70
CA VAL A 213 -1.89 12.70 -0.33
C VAL A 213 -0.42 13.11 -0.36
N LEU A 214 -0.12 14.20 0.34
CA LEU A 214 1.21 14.77 0.46
C LEU A 214 1.63 14.80 1.92
N LEU A 215 2.93 14.62 2.17
CA LEU A 215 3.54 14.80 3.48
C LEU A 215 4.38 16.08 3.48
N HIS A 216 4.43 16.75 4.62
CA HIS A 216 5.25 17.94 4.86
C HIS A 216 5.79 17.91 6.30
N PRO A 217 7.09 18.15 6.56
CA PRO A 217 8.16 18.33 5.58
C PRO A 217 8.44 17.04 4.78
N ARG A 218 9.17 17.17 3.66
CA ARG A 218 9.50 16.04 2.79
C ARG A 218 10.40 15.03 3.50
N ASP A 219 11.38 15.52 4.25
CA ASP A 219 12.32 14.69 4.99
C ASP A 219 11.76 14.34 6.37
N ARG A 220 11.69 13.05 6.65
CA ARG A 220 11.23 12.47 7.92
C ARG A 220 12.29 11.58 8.55
N ALA A 221 13.56 11.81 8.26
CA ALA A 221 14.68 11.05 8.84
C ALA A 221 14.63 11.02 10.38
N ASP A 222 14.07 12.07 10.99
CA ASP A 222 13.81 12.14 12.42
C ASP A 222 12.31 12.02 12.70
N ALA A 223 11.92 10.92 13.36
CA ALA A 223 10.53 10.62 13.71
C ALA A 223 9.95 11.56 14.78
N ASP A 224 10.81 12.27 15.52
CA ASP A 224 10.41 13.20 16.57
C ASP A 224 10.08 14.60 16.02
N LEU A 225 10.40 14.87 14.75
CA LEU A 225 10.08 16.16 14.12
C LEU A 225 8.60 16.29 13.75
N PRO A 226 8.03 17.50 13.86
CA PRO A 226 6.67 17.76 13.43
C PRO A 226 6.44 17.42 11.96
N TRP A 227 5.29 16.81 11.64
CA TRP A 227 4.89 16.53 10.26
C TRP A 227 3.37 16.63 10.08
N LEU A 228 2.94 16.89 8.85
CA LEU A 228 1.56 17.00 8.42
C LEU A 228 1.32 16.13 7.18
N GLN A 229 0.11 15.60 7.10
CA GLN A 229 -0.46 14.99 5.90
C GLN A 229 -1.49 15.95 5.32
N PHE A 230 -1.26 16.38 4.10
CA PHE A 230 -2.18 17.17 3.31
C PHE A 230 -2.91 16.28 2.33
N GLY A 231 -4.22 16.45 2.22
CA GLY A 231 -5.03 15.73 1.26
C GLY A 231 -5.87 16.63 0.37
N MET A 232 -5.99 16.23 -0.88
CA MET A 232 -6.83 16.89 -1.88
C MET A 232 -7.78 15.84 -2.47
N THR A 233 -9.08 16.12 -2.39
CA THR A 233 -10.11 15.31 -3.06
C THR A 233 -10.42 15.92 -4.42
N LEU A 234 -10.13 15.17 -5.49
CA LEU A 234 -10.29 15.63 -6.87
C LEU A 234 -11.43 14.85 -7.53
N PRO A 235 -12.38 15.54 -8.19
CA PRO A 235 -13.45 14.87 -8.93
C PRO A 235 -12.89 14.23 -10.20
N ILE A 236 -13.46 13.08 -10.57
CA ILE A 236 -13.19 12.36 -11.81
C ILE A 236 -14.41 12.46 -12.72
N SER A 237 -14.14 12.73 -14.00
CA SER A 237 -15.14 12.78 -15.06
C SER A 237 -15.12 11.50 -15.91
N SER A 238 -15.94 11.46 -16.95
CA SER A 238 -15.95 10.39 -17.95
C SER A 238 -14.88 10.53 -19.05
N ASP A 239 -14.09 11.59 -19.05
CA ASP A 239 -13.07 11.84 -20.06
C ASP A 239 -11.96 10.76 -20.04
N PRO A 240 -11.15 10.62 -21.10
CA PRO A 240 -10.06 9.66 -21.12
C PRO A 240 -9.14 9.82 -19.89
N PRO A 241 -8.78 8.74 -19.18
CA PRO A 241 -7.97 8.84 -17.96
C PRO A 241 -6.63 9.54 -18.12
N SER A 242 -6.00 9.44 -19.29
CA SER A 242 -4.77 10.16 -19.63
C SER A 242 -4.95 11.66 -19.60
N ASP A 243 -5.98 12.15 -20.29
CA ASP A 243 -6.24 13.57 -20.48
C ASP A 243 -6.62 14.22 -19.14
N GLN A 244 -7.41 13.50 -18.33
CA GLN A 244 -7.72 13.91 -16.97
C GLN A 244 -6.47 13.98 -16.09
N ALA A 245 -5.60 12.97 -16.14
CA ALA A 245 -4.37 12.95 -15.35
C ALA A 245 -3.45 14.11 -15.74
N GLU A 246 -3.22 14.36 -17.02
CA GLU A 246 -2.42 15.49 -17.51
C GLU A 246 -2.99 16.84 -17.08
N HIS A 247 -4.31 17.01 -17.18
CA HIS A 247 -4.98 18.23 -16.74
C HIS A 247 -4.85 18.48 -15.24
N LEU A 248 -5.03 17.43 -14.42
CA LEU A 248 -4.88 17.50 -12.97
C LEU A 248 -3.42 17.75 -12.56
N GLU A 249 -2.46 17.09 -13.23
CA GLU A 249 -1.02 17.29 -13.03
C GLU A 249 -0.64 18.75 -13.28
N GLY A 250 -1.05 19.31 -14.42
CA GLY A 250 -0.80 20.72 -14.75
C GLY A 250 -1.41 21.70 -13.75
N ARG A 251 -2.62 21.41 -13.24
CA ARG A 251 -3.26 22.23 -12.20
C ARG A 251 -2.54 22.18 -10.86
N LEU A 252 -2.16 20.98 -10.39
CA LEU A 252 -1.50 20.79 -9.10
C LEU A 252 -0.11 21.39 -9.08
N THR A 253 0.64 21.25 -10.19
CA THR A 253 2.03 21.71 -10.29
C THR A 253 2.16 23.21 -10.58
N ALA A 254 1.06 23.91 -10.86
CA ALA A 254 1.05 25.35 -11.13
C ALA A 254 1.33 26.23 -9.89
N GLY A 255 1.21 25.70 -8.67
CA GLY A 255 1.36 26.46 -7.44
C GLY A 255 1.78 25.62 -6.24
N ASP A 256 1.60 26.17 -5.04
CA ASP A 256 1.78 25.45 -3.77
C ASP A 256 0.64 24.42 -3.62
N PRO A 257 0.93 23.11 -3.57
CA PRO A 257 -0.12 22.11 -3.38
C PRO A 257 -0.90 22.29 -2.07
N ARG A 258 -0.27 22.84 -1.03
CA ARG A 258 -0.88 22.97 0.29
C ARG A 258 -1.96 24.05 0.32
N ALA A 259 -1.91 25.02 -0.60
CA ALA A 259 -2.89 26.10 -0.67
C ALA A 259 -4.31 25.61 -1.02
N ALA A 260 -4.42 24.47 -1.69
CA ALA A 260 -5.68 23.84 -2.07
C ALA A 260 -5.97 22.54 -1.29
N ALA A 261 -5.13 22.19 -0.31
CA ALA A 261 -5.23 20.95 0.43
C ALA A 261 -5.78 21.16 1.84
N GLU A 262 -6.40 20.12 2.38
CA GLU A 262 -6.83 20.05 3.76
C GLU A 262 -5.82 19.27 4.59
N VAL A 263 -5.67 19.60 5.87
CA VAL A 263 -4.88 18.77 6.79
C VAL A 263 -5.69 17.54 7.18
N TRP A 264 -5.18 16.35 6.85
CA TRP A 264 -5.82 15.06 7.15
C TRP A 264 -5.20 14.33 8.34
N GLY A 265 -3.97 14.69 8.70
CA GLY A 265 -3.25 14.10 9.82
C GLY A 265 -1.88 14.73 10.03
N GLY A 266 -1.10 14.16 10.94
CA GLY A 266 0.23 14.65 11.29
C GLY A 266 0.72 14.12 12.64
N SER A 267 1.77 14.73 13.19
CA SER A 267 2.18 14.52 14.57
C SER A 267 1.44 15.46 15.54
N HIS A 268 1.45 15.12 16.83
CA HIS A 268 0.80 15.92 17.89
C HIS A 268 1.28 17.38 17.92
N ASP A 269 2.53 17.62 17.53
CA ASP A 269 3.17 18.94 17.56
C ASP A 269 3.13 19.65 16.20
N ALA A 270 2.32 19.16 15.27
CA ALA A 270 2.25 19.67 13.90
C ALA A 270 1.77 21.13 13.79
N GLU A 271 1.12 21.68 14.81
CA GLU A 271 0.81 23.11 14.88
C GLU A 271 2.07 24.00 14.81
N GLN A 272 3.24 23.46 15.20
CA GLN A 272 4.54 24.14 15.06
C GLN A 272 4.91 24.41 13.60
N LEU A 273 4.31 23.69 12.64
CA LEU A 273 4.49 23.92 11.21
C LEU A 273 3.60 25.05 10.67
N GLY A 274 2.82 25.71 11.53
CA GLY A 274 2.02 26.89 11.18
C GLY A 274 0.67 26.58 10.54
N TYR A 275 0.19 25.34 10.63
CA TYR A 275 -1.13 24.94 10.12
C TYR A 275 -2.08 24.58 11.27
N PRO A 276 -3.37 24.95 11.16
CA PRO A 276 -4.36 24.53 12.15
C PRO A 276 -4.57 23.02 12.07
N TRP A 277 -4.52 22.35 13.22
CA TRP A 277 -4.90 20.94 13.31
C TRP A 277 -6.39 20.78 12.99
N PRO A 278 -6.82 19.77 12.22
CA PRO A 278 -8.23 19.55 11.95
C PRO A 278 -8.94 19.30 13.28
N PRO A 279 -10.13 19.90 13.52
CA PRO A 279 -10.85 19.69 14.77
C PRO A 279 -11.08 18.19 14.97
N VAL A 280 -10.68 17.68 16.13
CA VAL A 280 -11.03 16.31 16.53
C VAL A 280 -12.54 16.29 16.66
N ASP A 281 -13.23 15.47 15.88
CA ASP A 281 -14.68 15.32 16.06
C ASP A 281 -14.89 14.66 17.43
N PRO A 282 -15.57 15.31 18.40
CA PRO A 282 -15.72 14.78 19.75
C PRO A 282 -16.48 13.45 19.84
N LEU A 283 -17.05 12.96 18.73
CA LEU A 283 -17.87 11.75 18.68
C LEU A 283 -17.09 10.47 18.32
N SER A 284 -15.77 10.53 18.20
CA SER A 284 -14.92 9.34 18.00
C SER A 284 -14.30 8.87 19.32
N VAL A 285 -15.12 8.22 20.17
CA VAL A 285 -14.67 7.44 21.34
C VAL A 285 -15.16 6.01 21.20
#